data_AF-A0A7G1KKM0-F1
#
_entry.id   AF-A0A7G1KKM0-F1
#
_cell.length_a   1.000
_cell.length_b   1.000
_cell.length_c   1.000
_cell.angle_alpha   90.00
_cell.angle_beta   90.00
_cell.angle_gamma   90.00
#
_symmetry.space_group_name_H-M   'P 1'
#
loop_
_entity.id
_entity.type
_entity.pdbx_description
1 polymer ?
#
loop_
_entity_poly.entity_id
_entity_poly.type
_entity_poly.pdbx_seq_one_letter_code
_entity_poly.pdbx_strand_id
1 'polypeptide(L)'
;MGIPTTDTDADARIDRLREMPLSPWLDVGDPLAEAVVATMRARRQPMADPLPRIRRLAADGDRACRDFLRDIETPPEWADFTRMRLGGAMAYRHFGQYIVAVGHGALMTTFSSPDSAYILTRTNRLERDVVRRLIESSDLFFGVLDADELRPGGRAWETCVRVRLMHTMVRLRLAATAWPLPGTPINALQTAAGPLFFGAMMLDRLRSLGASISPGERDGFYLIWRYVTRLLGVPRELLGDTAAEQSVLDARILPYTFDPDDNSRRLAGVALTGLSRMPMARLLPRTGHEVMARYLLGSDHADAMGIPAHRLGSAVMVVLALGLKPYGFVQRLPVVAPRLERFGRRCLQDLRNSA
;
A
#
# COMPACT_ATOMS: atom_id res chain seq x y z
N MET A 1 31.45 -30.98 -10.63
CA MET A 1 32.20 -29.94 -9.88
C MET A 1 31.31 -28.71 -9.85
N GLY A 2 30.83 -28.39 -8.65
CA GLY A 2 29.80 -27.37 -8.45
C GLY A 2 30.32 -25.95 -8.62
N ILE A 3 29.40 -25.07 -8.99
CA ILE A 3 29.55 -23.63 -8.79
C ILE A 3 28.35 -23.22 -7.92
N PRO A 4 28.55 -22.93 -6.63
CA PRO A 4 27.58 -22.17 -5.84
C PRO A 4 27.93 -20.68 -5.98
N THR A 5 27.23 -19.95 -6.85
CA THR A 5 27.43 -18.50 -7.06
C THR A 5 26.28 -17.64 -6.51
N THR A 6 25.32 -18.21 -5.80
CA THR A 6 24.11 -17.47 -5.41
C THR A 6 24.23 -16.63 -4.13
N ASP A 7 25.08 -17.00 -3.18
CA ASP A 7 25.18 -16.26 -1.90
C ASP A 7 26.02 -14.98 -2.02
N THR A 8 27.14 -15.04 -2.74
CA THR A 8 28.08 -13.90 -2.83
C THR A 8 27.50 -12.71 -3.61
N ASP A 9 26.69 -12.95 -4.64
CA ASP A 9 26.04 -11.87 -5.40
C ASP A 9 24.83 -11.28 -4.65
N ALA A 10 24.09 -12.11 -3.91
CA ALA A 10 23.01 -11.66 -3.03
C ALA A 10 23.54 -10.76 -1.89
N ASP A 11 24.62 -11.18 -1.24
CA ASP A 11 25.29 -10.38 -0.20
C ASP A 11 25.84 -9.08 -0.78
N ALA A 12 26.50 -9.12 -1.94
CA ALA A 12 27.00 -7.93 -2.62
C ALA A 12 25.88 -6.94 -2.99
N ARG A 13 24.71 -7.44 -3.39
CA ARG A 13 23.55 -6.58 -3.68
C ARG A 13 22.99 -5.95 -2.42
N ILE A 14 22.85 -6.73 -1.34
CA ILE A 14 22.40 -6.21 -0.04
C ILE A 14 23.33 -5.09 0.45
N ASP A 15 24.65 -5.25 0.32
CA ASP A 15 25.61 -4.21 0.69
C ASP A 15 25.46 -2.94 -0.15
N ARG A 16 25.28 -3.07 -1.47
CA ARG A 16 24.96 -1.91 -2.33
C ARG A 16 23.68 -1.19 -1.88
N LEU A 17 22.64 -1.93 -1.48
CA LEU A 17 21.39 -1.33 -0.98
C LEU A 17 21.59 -0.62 0.37
N ARG A 18 22.47 -1.14 1.24
CA ARG A 18 22.84 -0.48 2.51
C ARG A 18 23.59 0.82 2.26
N GLU A 19 24.41 0.90 1.23
CA GLU A 19 25.25 2.07 0.96
C GLU A 19 24.58 3.11 0.06
N MET A 20 23.54 2.72 -0.69
CA MET A 20 22.87 3.60 -1.64
C MET A 20 22.34 4.90 -0.99
N PRO A 21 22.69 6.08 -1.52
CA PRO A 21 22.15 7.35 -1.03
C PRO A 21 20.66 7.45 -1.36
N LEU A 22 19.84 7.76 -0.34
CA LEU A 22 18.38 7.85 -0.51
C LEU A 22 17.89 9.26 -0.84
N SER A 23 18.55 10.30 -0.35
CA SER A 23 18.14 11.69 -0.54
C SER A 23 17.93 12.11 -2.00
N PRO A 24 18.75 11.69 -3.00
CA PRO A 24 18.50 12.05 -4.40
C PRO A 24 17.15 11.59 -4.95
N TRP A 25 16.57 10.52 -4.39
CA TRP A 25 15.27 10.00 -4.80
C TRP A 25 14.09 10.85 -4.32
N LEU A 26 14.31 11.83 -3.44
CA LEU A 26 13.32 12.83 -3.08
C LEU A 26 13.01 13.78 -4.26
N ASP A 27 13.96 13.97 -5.18
CA ASP A 27 13.80 14.84 -6.34
C ASP A 27 13.28 14.11 -7.59
N VAL A 28 13.12 12.79 -7.51
CA VAL A 28 12.69 11.95 -8.64
C VAL A 28 11.18 11.76 -8.60
N GLY A 29 10.49 12.18 -9.67
CA GLY A 29 9.07 11.90 -9.89
C GLY A 29 8.83 10.57 -10.61
N ASP A 30 8.04 10.58 -11.68
CA ASP A 30 7.80 9.42 -12.55
C ASP A 30 7.89 9.84 -14.03
N PRO A 31 9.09 9.85 -14.62
CA PRO A 31 9.30 10.40 -15.96
C PRO A 31 8.45 9.73 -17.05
N LEU A 32 8.17 8.43 -16.94
CA LEU A 32 7.36 7.70 -17.91
C LEU A 32 5.89 8.12 -17.85
N ALA A 33 5.31 8.16 -16.64
CA ALA A 33 3.93 8.62 -16.47
C ALA A 33 3.78 10.12 -16.77
N GLU A 34 4.79 10.94 -16.43
CA GLU A 34 4.79 12.38 -16.71
C GLU A 34 4.80 12.66 -18.21
N ALA A 35 5.61 11.92 -18.97
CA ALA A 35 5.61 11.98 -20.43
C ALA A 35 4.25 11.61 -21.03
N VAL A 36 3.59 10.55 -20.52
CA VAL A 36 2.24 10.18 -20.94
C VAL A 36 1.22 11.27 -20.62
N VAL A 37 1.24 11.83 -19.41
CA VAL A 37 0.33 12.91 -19.02
C VAL A 37 0.54 14.14 -19.91
N ALA A 38 1.79 14.47 -20.25
CA ALA A 38 2.10 15.54 -21.18
C ALA A 38 1.53 15.26 -22.59
N THR A 39 1.75 14.06 -23.14
CA THR A 39 1.18 13.64 -24.43
C THR A 39 -0.34 13.72 -24.42
N MET A 40 -1.00 13.18 -23.38
CA MET A 40 -2.46 13.18 -23.29
C MET A 40 -3.02 14.60 -23.22
N ARG A 41 -2.39 15.51 -22.48
CA ARG A 41 -2.76 16.93 -22.44
C ARG A 41 -2.57 17.62 -23.80
N ALA A 42 -1.43 17.42 -24.45
CA ALA A 42 -1.14 18.00 -25.77
C ALA A 42 -2.15 17.53 -26.84
N ARG A 43 -2.59 16.26 -26.75
CA ARG A 43 -3.59 15.65 -27.64
C ARG A 43 -5.03 15.82 -27.16
N ARG A 44 -5.27 16.61 -26.09
CA ARG A 44 -6.58 16.88 -25.47
C ARG A 44 -7.38 15.60 -25.16
N GLN A 45 -6.69 14.55 -24.74
CA GLN A 45 -7.32 13.27 -24.36
C GLN A 45 -7.82 13.31 -22.91
N PRO A 46 -8.98 12.70 -22.61
CA PRO A 46 -9.48 12.60 -21.24
C PRO A 46 -8.66 11.60 -20.40
N MET A 47 -8.57 11.85 -19.09
CA MET A 47 -7.82 11.01 -18.12
C MET A 47 -8.70 10.06 -17.29
N ALA A 48 -10.03 10.02 -17.53
CA ALA A 48 -10.95 9.19 -16.74
C ALA A 48 -10.72 7.68 -16.98
N ASP A 49 -10.44 7.28 -18.22
CA ASP A 49 -10.04 5.91 -18.59
C ASP A 49 -8.87 5.96 -19.59
N PRO A 50 -7.64 6.14 -19.09
CA PRO A 50 -6.51 6.53 -19.94
C PRO A 50 -5.92 5.35 -20.73
N LEU A 51 -6.03 4.12 -20.23
CA LEU A 51 -5.35 2.94 -20.80
C LEU A 51 -5.71 2.66 -22.28
N PRO A 52 -7.00 2.61 -22.69
CA PRO A 52 -7.35 2.42 -24.10
C PRO A 52 -6.79 3.52 -25.01
N ARG A 53 -6.71 4.75 -24.50
CA ARG A 53 -6.18 5.91 -25.24
C ARG A 53 -4.66 5.86 -25.36
N ILE A 54 -3.97 5.49 -24.29
CA ILE A 54 -2.53 5.26 -24.30
C ILE A 54 -2.18 4.17 -25.31
N ARG A 55 -2.92 3.03 -25.31
CA ARG A 55 -2.73 1.95 -26.29
C ARG A 55 -2.90 2.43 -27.73
N ARG A 56 -3.95 3.19 -28.01
CA ARG A 56 -4.17 3.77 -29.34
C ARG A 56 -3.03 4.70 -29.75
N LEU A 57 -2.63 5.64 -28.88
CA LEU A 57 -1.54 6.58 -29.18
C LEU A 57 -0.20 5.86 -29.41
N ALA A 58 0.08 4.81 -28.63
CA ALA A 58 1.25 3.97 -28.82
C ALA A 58 1.26 3.27 -30.18
N ALA A 59 0.11 2.71 -30.59
CA ALA A 59 -0.09 2.10 -31.91
C ALA A 59 0.04 3.13 -33.05
N ASP A 60 -0.42 4.38 -32.82
CA ASP A 60 -0.30 5.51 -33.74
C ASP A 60 1.13 6.11 -33.80
N GLY A 61 2.10 5.52 -33.10
CA GLY A 61 3.49 5.95 -33.19
C GLY A 61 4.00 6.84 -32.06
N ASP A 62 3.21 7.13 -31.01
CA ASP A 62 3.67 7.92 -29.87
C ASP A 62 4.69 7.18 -28.98
N ARG A 63 5.89 7.76 -28.83
CA ARG A 63 7.00 7.15 -28.07
C ARG A 63 6.72 7.09 -26.57
N ALA A 64 6.15 8.14 -25.98
CA ALA A 64 5.90 8.19 -24.54
C ALA A 64 4.88 7.12 -24.12
N CYS A 65 3.79 6.99 -24.89
CA CYS A 65 2.80 5.93 -24.66
C CYS A 65 3.39 4.53 -24.87
N ARG A 66 4.23 4.30 -25.89
CA ARG A 66 4.91 3.01 -26.08
C ARG A 66 5.84 2.63 -24.92
N ASP A 67 6.69 3.56 -24.48
CA ASP A 67 7.64 3.30 -23.41
C ASP A 67 6.93 3.05 -22.08
N PHE A 68 5.85 3.80 -21.78
CA PHE A 68 5.03 3.55 -20.61
C PHE A 68 4.33 2.19 -20.65
N LEU A 69 3.74 1.80 -21.79
CA LEU A 69 3.12 0.47 -21.93
C LEU A 69 4.13 -0.65 -21.75
N ARG A 70 5.32 -0.53 -22.36
CA ARG A 70 6.40 -1.51 -22.17
C ARG A 70 6.73 -1.69 -20.69
N ASP A 71 6.79 -0.58 -19.94
CA ASP A 71 7.11 -0.62 -18.50
C ASP A 71 6.05 -1.33 -17.66
N ILE A 72 4.75 -1.13 -17.94
CA ILE A 72 3.66 -1.69 -17.14
C ILE A 72 3.20 -3.08 -17.61
N GLU A 73 3.40 -3.42 -18.89
CA GLU A 73 3.00 -4.71 -19.48
C GLU A 73 4.11 -5.77 -19.39
N THR A 74 5.31 -5.40 -18.93
CA THR A 74 6.44 -6.33 -18.73
C THR A 74 6.71 -6.54 -17.24
N PRO A 75 6.20 -7.61 -16.61
CA PRO A 75 6.57 -7.95 -15.24
C PRO A 75 8.08 -8.22 -15.13
N PRO A 76 8.74 -7.77 -14.04
CA PRO A 76 10.14 -8.09 -13.81
C PRO A 76 10.31 -9.58 -13.49
N GLU A 77 11.52 -10.11 -13.70
CA GLU A 77 11.82 -11.54 -13.52
C GLU A 77 11.55 -12.07 -12.10
N TRP A 78 11.66 -11.21 -11.08
CA TRP A 78 11.37 -11.57 -9.69
C TRP A 78 9.86 -11.64 -9.38
N ALA A 79 8.98 -11.23 -10.30
CA ALA A 79 7.53 -11.29 -10.09
C ALA A 79 7.02 -12.75 -10.22
N ASP A 80 6.50 -13.28 -9.12
CA ASP A 80 5.95 -14.64 -9.05
C ASP A 80 4.49 -14.59 -8.55
N PHE A 81 3.55 -14.67 -9.50
CA PHE A 81 2.12 -14.64 -9.22
C PHE A 81 1.62 -15.89 -8.46
N THR A 82 2.34 -17.00 -8.52
CA THR A 82 2.00 -18.20 -7.72
C THR A 82 2.33 -17.98 -6.26
N ARG A 83 3.49 -17.39 -5.95
CA ARG A 83 3.83 -16.97 -4.57
C ARG A 83 2.89 -15.87 -4.07
N MET A 84 2.59 -14.86 -4.90
CA MET A 84 1.63 -13.81 -4.54
C MET A 84 0.26 -14.40 -4.15
N ARG A 85 -0.23 -15.39 -4.90
CA ARG A 85 -1.50 -16.08 -4.61
C ARG A 85 -1.54 -16.71 -3.22
N LEU A 86 -0.42 -17.21 -2.70
CA LEU A 86 -0.33 -17.69 -1.30
C LEU A 86 -0.54 -16.56 -0.29
N GLY A 87 0.08 -15.40 -0.54
CA GLY A 87 -0.08 -14.20 0.29
C GLY A 87 -1.49 -13.63 0.26
N GLY A 88 -2.08 -13.56 -0.93
CA GLY A 88 -3.48 -13.15 -1.13
C GLY A 88 -4.46 -14.07 -0.42
N ALA A 89 -4.32 -15.39 -0.58
CA ALA A 89 -5.13 -16.38 0.12
C ALA A 89 -5.01 -16.25 1.65
N MET A 90 -3.81 -15.98 2.18
CA MET A 90 -3.62 -15.71 3.61
C MET A 90 -4.39 -14.46 4.06
N ALA A 91 -4.35 -13.37 3.30
CA ALA A 91 -5.09 -12.15 3.63
C ALA A 91 -6.61 -12.38 3.60
N TYR A 92 -7.13 -13.11 2.62
CA TYR A 92 -8.55 -13.50 2.56
C TYR A 92 -8.96 -14.42 3.71
N ARG A 93 -8.09 -15.35 4.13
CA ARG A 93 -8.34 -16.24 5.28
C ARG A 93 -8.43 -15.44 6.59
N HIS A 94 -7.71 -14.32 6.68
CA HIS A 94 -7.65 -13.41 7.81
C HIS A 94 -8.35 -12.08 7.53
N PHE A 95 -9.43 -12.09 6.73
CA PHE A 95 -10.02 -10.88 6.17
C PHE A 95 -10.49 -9.87 7.22
N GLY A 96 -11.05 -10.33 8.34
CA GLY A 96 -11.45 -9.46 9.45
C GLY A 96 -10.25 -8.72 10.06
N GLN A 97 -9.17 -9.45 10.35
CA GLN A 97 -7.91 -8.85 10.81
C GLN A 97 -7.31 -7.91 9.76
N TYR A 98 -7.40 -8.27 8.48
CA TYR A 98 -6.89 -7.46 7.37
C TYR A 98 -7.61 -6.12 7.25
N ILE A 99 -8.94 -6.10 7.30
CA ILE A 99 -9.74 -4.87 7.31
C ILE A 99 -9.32 -3.96 8.48
N VAL A 100 -9.22 -4.53 9.69
CA VAL A 100 -8.84 -3.76 10.89
C VAL A 100 -7.43 -3.19 10.73
N ALA A 101 -6.48 -3.99 10.24
CA ALA A 101 -5.11 -3.60 10.01
C ALA A 101 -4.97 -2.50 8.92
N VAL A 102 -5.75 -2.58 7.84
CA VAL A 102 -5.79 -1.54 6.80
C VAL A 102 -6.35 -0.24 7.37
N GLY A 103 -7.54 -0.29 7.97
CA GLY A 103 -8.25 0.91 8.42
C GLY A 103 -7.59 1.63 9.60
N HIS A 104 -7.03 0.88 10.55
CA HIS A 104 -6.52 1.45 11.81
C HIS A 104 -4.99 1.47 11.88
N GLY A 105 -4.30 0.70 11.04
CA GLY A 105 -2.84 0.68 10.99
C GLY A 105 -2.29 1.36 9.74
N ALA A 106 -2.47 0.73 8.58
CA ALA A 106 -1.85 1.19 7.33
C ALA A 106 -2.30 2.59 6.92
N LEU A 107 -3.60 2.88 7.05
CA LEU A 107 -4.13 4.21 6.78
C LEU A 107 -3.49 5.28 7.69
N MET A 108 -3.39 5.00 8.99
CA MET A 108 -2.76 5.93 9.94
C MET A 108 -1.27 6.14 9.65
N THR A 109 -0.57 5.07 9.25
CA THR A 109 0.85 5.15 8.85
C THR A 109 1.04 5.96 7.58
N THR A 110 0.08 5.89 6.65
CA THR A 110 0.14 6.72 5.45
C THR A 110 0.05 8.22 5.82
N PHE A 111 -0.67 8.55 6.90
CA PHE A 111 -0.78 9.93 7.38
C PHE A 111 0.43 10.38 8.20
N SER A 112 1.32 9.50 8.66
CA SER A 112 2.53 9.91 9.41
C SER A 112 3.63 10.49 8.53
N SER A 113 3.50 10.38 7.21
CA SER A 113 4.39 11.03 6.24
C SER A 113 3.92 12.48 6.01
N PRO A 114 4.74 13.51 6.27
CA PRO A 114 4.41 14.92 5.99
C PRO A 114 3.95 15.14 4.54
N ASP A 115 4.64 14.54 3.58
CA ASP A 115 4.31 14.63 2.16
C ASP A 115 2.88 14.15 1.91
N SER A 116 2.57 12.93 2.36
CA SER A 116 1.26 12.32 2.19
C SER A 116 0.17 13.13 2.90
N ALA A 117 0.45 13.58 4.13
CA ALA A 117 -0.48 14.34 4.94
C ALA A 117 -0.80 15.72 4.33
N TYR A 118 0.23 16.43 3.86
CA TYR A 118 0.08 17.71 3.19
C TYR A 118 -0.73 17.56 1.90
N ILE A 119 -0.42 16.56 1.06
CA ILE A 119 -1.13 16.30 -0.20
C ILE A 119 -2.62 16.02 0.06
N LEU A 120 -2.93 15.13 0.99
CA LEU A 120 -4.30 14.73 1.30
C LEU A 120 -5.12 15.88 1.90
N THR A 121 -4.50 16.68 2.77
CA THR A 121 -5.14 17.87 3.34
C THR A 121 -5.35 18.95 2.27
N ARG A 122 -4.36 19.19 1.41
CA ARG A 122 -4.43 20.22 0.36
C ARG A 122 -5.47 19.93 -0.71
N THR A 123 -5.65 18.65 -1.08
CA THR A 123 -6.72 18.24 -2.00
C THR A 123 -8.10 18.32 -1.36
N ASN A 124 -8.18 18.27 -0.03
CA ASN A 124 -9.40 18.33 0.78
C ASN A 124 -10.47 17.30 0.36
N ARG A 125 -10.08 16.24 -0.35
CA ARG A 125 -11.03 15.23 -0.84
C ARG A 125 -11.44 14.27 0.28
N LEU A 126 -10.51 13.94 1.17
CA LEU A 126 -10.77 13.04 2.30
C LEU A 126 -11.78 13.65 3.27
N GLU A 127 -11.60 14.91 3.66
CA GLU A 127 -12.48 15.52 4.67
C GLU A 127 -13.89 15.78 4.17
N ARG A 128 -14.03 16.13 2.88
CA ARG A 128 -15.34 16.39 2.27
C ARG A 128 -16.23 15.16 2.22
N ASP A 129 -15.65 13.99 1.96
CA ASP A 129 -16.41 12.75 1.80
C ASP A 129 -15.59 11.53 2.25
N VAL A 130 -15.31 11.49 3.55
CA VAL A 130 -14.38 10.52 4.15
C VAL A 130 -14.83 9.08 3.92
N VAL A 131 -16.12 8.77 4.08
CA VAL A 131 -16.63 7.41 3.91
C VAL A 131 -16.45 6.95 2.47
N ARG A 132 -16.89 7.77 1.50
CA ARG A 132 -16.72 7.45 0.08
C ARG A 132 -15.25 7.29 -0.29
N ARG A 133 -14.37 8.16 0.21
CA ARG A 133 -12.94 8.08 -0.08
C ARG A 133 -12.29 6.82 0.49
N LEU A 134 -12.66 6.42 1.70
CA LEU A 134 -12.20 5.15 2.28
C LEU A 134 -12.66 3.96 1.43
N ILE A 135 -13.90 3.98 0.95
CA ILE A 135 -14.44 2.96 0.04
C ILE A 135 -13.70 2.96 -1.31
N GLU A 136 -13.48 4.12 -1.93
CA GLU A 136 -12.73 4.21 -3.19
C GLU A 136 -11.28 3.73 -3.06
N SER A 137 -10.60 4.06 -1.97
CA SER A 137 -9.25 3.56 -1.70
C SER A 137 -9.23 2.04 -1.47
N SER A 138 -10.32 1.48 -0.95
CA SER A 138 -10.43 0.06 -0.64
C SER A 138 -10.28 -0.83 -1.88
N ASP A 139 -10.66 -0.33 -3.05
CA ASP A 139 -10.60 -1.07 -4.31
C ASP A 139 -9.17 -1.49 -4.68
N LEU A 140 -8.18 -0.62 -4.40
CA LEU A 140 -6.76 -0.96 -4.52
C LEU A 140 -6.38 -2.00 -3.46
N PHE A 141 -6.51 -1.66 -2.17
CA PHE A 141 -6.01 -2.48 -1.06
C PHE A 141 -6.52 -3.91 -1.07
N PHE A 142 -7.80 -4.09 -1.37
CA PHE A 142 -8.39 -5.42 -1.43
C PHE A 142 -8.25 -6.06 -2.82
N GLY A 143 -8.21 -5.28 -3.89
CA GLY A 143 -8.06 -5.80 -5.25
C GLY A 143 -6.71 -6.48 -5.50
N VAL A 144 -5.63 -5.91 -4.96
CA VAL A 144 -4.28 -6.45 -5.13
C VAL A 144 -4.05 -7.78 -4.39
N LEU A 145 -5.00 -8.21 -3.54
CA LEU A 145 -4.95 -9.54 -2.94
C LEU A 145 -5.25 -10.66 -3.95
N ASP A 146 -5.87 -10.33 -5.08
CA ASP A 146 -6.04 -11.27 -6.18
C ASP A 146 -4.85 -11.21 -7.14
N ALA A 147 -3.96 -12.19 -7.03
CA ALA A 147 -2.75 -12.26 -7.83
C ALA A 147 -3.02 -12.46 -9.33
N ASP A 148 -4.15 -13.06 -9.70
CA ASP A 148 -4.49 -13.25 -11.12
C ASP A 148 -4.94 -11.93 -11.74
N GLU A 149 -5.70 -11.11 -10.99
CA GLU A 149 -6.10 -9.75 -11.39
C GLU A 149 -4.93 -8.74 -11.41
N LEU A 150 -3.79 -9.08 -10.79
CA LEU A 150 -2.56 -8.28 -10.83
C LEU A 150 -1.71 -8.53 -12.08
N ARG A 151 -2.01 -9.55 -12.88
CA ARG A 151 -1.32 -9.76 -14.16
C ARG A 151 -1.64 -8.63 -15.15
N PRO A 152 -0.77 -8.32 -16.12
CA PRO A 152 -1.07 -7.34 -17.15
C PRO A 152 -2.44 -7.54 -17.80
N GLY A 153 -3.26 -6.49 -17.81
CA GLY A 153 -4.65 -6.53 -18.30
C GLY A 153 -5.72 -6.95 -17.26
N GLY A 154 -5.33 -7.41 -16.08
CA GLY A 154 -6.26 -7.66 -14.98
C GLY A 154 -6.78 -6.37 -14.32
N ARG A 155 -7.92 -6.44 -13.63
CA ARG A 155 -8.58 -5.26 -13.04
C ARG A 155 -7.73 -4.61 -11.94
N ALA A 156 -7.07 -5.39 -11.10
CA ALA A 156 -6.22 -4.86 -10.02
C ALA A 156 -4.97 -4.20 -10.61
N TRP A 157 -4.40 -4.79 -11.67
CA TRP A 157 -3.33 -4.19 -12.45
C TRP A 157 -3.75 -2.85 -13.06
N GLU A 158 -4.90 -2.78 -13.73
CA GLU A 158 -5.40 -1.51 -14.29
C GLU A 158 -5.64 -0.46 -13.21
N THR A 159 -6.11 -0.88 -12.04
CA THR A 159 -6.30 0.00 -10.87
C THR A 159 -4.95 0.60 -10.44
N CYS A 160 -3.89 -0.20 -10.35
CA CYS A 160 -2.54 0.29 -10.06
C CYS A 160 -2.07 1.31 -11.12
N VAL A 161 -2.31 1.04 -12.41
CA VAL A 161 -1.95 1.96 -13.50
C VAL A 161 -2.71 3.29 -13.40
N ARG A 162 -4.02 3.24 -13.10
CA ARG A 162 -4.84 4.44 -12.86
C ARG A 162 -4.32 5.24 -11.66
N VAL A 163 -3.92 4.57 -10.58
CA VAL A 163 -3.32 5.22 -9.40
C VAL A 163 -1.98 5.88 -9.74
N ARG A 164 -1.10 5.21 -10.50
CA ARG A 164 0.18 5.79 -10.96
C ARG A 164 -0.02 7.09 -11.75
N LEU A 165 -0.96 7.08 -12.71
CA LEU A 165 -1.29 8.27 -13.50
C LEU A 165 -1.96 9.36 -12.64
N MET A 166 -2.82 8.97 -11.70
CA MET A 166 -3.43 9.91 -10.73
C MET A 166 -2.36 10.59 -9.86
N HIS A 167 -1.44 9.82 -9.27
CA HIS A 167 -0.32 10.33 -8.49
C HIS A 167 0.50 11.33 -9.31
N THR A 168 0.81 10.98 -10.55
CA THR A 168 1.54 11.87 -11.46
C THR A 168 0.79 13.17 -11.73
N MET A 169 -0.52 13.12 -11.99
CA MET A 169 -1.32 14.33 -12.18
C MET A 169 -1.36 15.22 -10.93
N VAL A 170 -1.43 14.61 -9.73
CA VAL A 170 -1.39 15.34 -8.45
C VAL A 170 0.00 15.97 -8.25
N ARG A 171 1.08 15.23 -8.49
CA ARG A 171 2.46 15.73 -8.44
C ARG A 171 2.65 16.95 -9.32
N LEU A 172 2.33 16.84 -10.60
CA LEU A 172 2.49 17.93 -11.57
C LEU A 172 1.67 19.18 -11.19
N ARG A 173 0.48 18.99 -10.60
CA ARG A 173 -0.34 20.10 -10.12
C ARG A 173 0.28 20.79 -8.90
N LEU A 174 0.82 20.04 -7.95
CA LEU A 174 1.42 20.58 -6.74
C LEU A 174 2.81 21.18 -6.98
N ALA A 175 3.60 20.59 -7.88
CA ALA A 175 4.89 21.11 -8.30
C ALA A 175 4.77 22.46 -9.02
N ALA A 176 3.61 22.76 -9.61
CA ALA A 176 3.30 24.08 -10.17
C ALA A 176 2.91 25.13 -9.09
N THR A 177 2.97 24.77 -7.80
CA THR A 177 2.71 25.66 -6.66
C THR A 177 3.94 25.71 -5.73
N ALA A 178 3.89 26.50 -4.66
CA ALA A 178 4.96 26.53 -3.65
C ALA A 178 4.92 25.27 -2.77
N TRP A 179 5.50 24.17 -3.26
CA TRP A 179 5.68 22.93 -2.49
C TRP A 179 6.61 23.21 -1.28
N PRO A 180 6.14 22.98 -0.03
CA PRO A 180 6.87 23.45 1.15
C PRO A 180 7.82 22.40 1.76
N LEU A 181 7.85 21.18 1.22
CA LEU A 181 8.62 20.05 1.78
C LEU A 181 9.85 19.74 0.91
N PRO A 182 10.85 19.02 1.42
CA PRO A 182 11.99 18.58 0.62
C PRO A 182 11.56 17.74 -0.60
N GLY A 183 12.29 17.89 -1.71
CA GLY A 183 12.04 17.11 -2.92
C GLY A 183 10.80 17.54 -3.70
N THR A 184 10.30 16.62 -4.54
CA THR A 184 9.09 16.79 -5.35
C THR A 184 7.90 16.05 -4.72
N PRO A 185 6.65 16.53 -4.88
CA PRO A 185 5.48 15.83 -4.33
C PRO A 185 5.37 14.40 -4.86
N ILE A 186 5.01 13.43 -4.01
CA ILE A 186 4.88 12.01 -4.40
C ILE A 186 6.16 11.53 -5.11
N ASN A 187 7.32 11.80 -4.53
CA ASN A 187 8.60 11.38 -5.11
C ASN A 187 8.77 9.85 -5.07
N ALA A 188 9.79 9.37 -5.78
CA ALA A 188 10.14 7.97 -5.89
C ALA A 188 10.42 7.34 -4.52
N LEU A 189 11.09 8.07 -3.61
CA LEU A 189 11.40 7.57 -2.27
C LEU A 189 10.14 7.33 -1.43
N GLN A 190 9.22 8.29 -1.39
CA GLN A 190 7.94 8.12 -0.69
C GLN A 190 7.09 7.02 -1.32
N THR A 191 7.09 6.91 -2.65
CA THR A 191 6.35 5.83 -3.34
C THR A 191 6.97 4.46 -3.05
N ALA A 192 8.30 4.39 -2.90
CA ALA A 192 9.04 3.17 -2.54
C ALA A 192 8.75 2.66 -1.12
N ALA A 193 8.10 3.45 -0.26
CA ALA A 193 7.66 3.01 1.07
C ALA A 193 6.45 2.04 1.03
N GLY A 194 5.88 1.78 -0.14
CA GLY A 194 4.74 0.87 -0.31
C GLY A 194 4.93 -0.53 0.33
N PRO A 195 6.05 -1.24 0.07
CA PRO A 195 6.32 -2.55 0.68
C PRO A 195 6.47 -2.46 2.21
N LEU A 196 7.03 -1.36 2.73
CA LEU A 196 7.14 -1.12 4.16
C LEU A 196 5.75 -0.99 4.81
N PHE A 197 4.94 -0.04 4.34
CA PHE A 197 3.65 0.30 4.96
C PHE A 197 2.59 -0.79 4.78
N PHE A 198 2.52 -1.37 3.58
CA PHE A 198 1.44 -2.25 3.18
C PHE A 198 1.85 -3.73 3.11
N GLY A 199 3.15 -4.01 3.10
CA GLY A 199 3.72 -5.36 3.19
C GLY A 199 4.19 -5.68 4.61
N ALA A 200 5.41 -5.25 4.96
CA ALA A 200 6.09 -5.63 6.20
C ALA A 200 5.29 -5.25 7.46
N MET A 201 4.91 -3.97 7.61
CA MET A 201 4.15 -3.51 8.77
C MET A 201 2.74 -4.14 8.84
N MET A 202 2.13 -4.43 7.69
CA MET A 202 0.84 -5.13 7.65
C MET A 202 0.95 -6.57 8.14
N LEU A 203 2.01 -7.29 7.79
CA LEU A 203 2.26 -8.64 8.30
C LEU A 203 2.40 -8.65 9.82
N ASP A 204 3.10 -7.67 10.37
CA ASP A 204 3.28 -7.55 11.83
C ASP A 204 1.96 -7.21 12.53
N ARG A 205 1.15 -6.34 11.93
CA ARG A 205 -0.21 -6.02 12.41
C ARG A 205 -1.12 -7.22 12.40
N LEU A 206 -1.15 -7.98 11.30
CA LEU A 206 -1.94 -9.21 11.20
C LEU A 206 -1.54 -10.20 12.30
N ARG A 207 -0.24 -10.40 12.52
CA ARG A 207 0.26 -11.26 13.61
C ARG A 207 -0.14 -10.75 14.98
N SER A 208 -0.06 -9.43 15.22
CA SER A 208 -0.49 -8.82 16.48
C SER A 208 -1.98 -9.06 16.75
N LEU A 209 -2.81 -9.08 15.70
CA LEU A 209 -4.23 -9.41 15.75
C LEU A 209 -4.53 -10.93 15.78
N GLY A 210 -3.51 -11.76 16.01
CA GLY A 210 -3.63 -13.20 16.17
C GLY A 210 -3.57 -14.02 14.88
N ALA A 211 -3.29 -13.41 13.71
CA ALA A 211 -3.18 -14.16 12.47
C ALA A 211 -1.96 -15.09 12.48
N SER A 212 -2.17 -16.37 12.13
CA SER A 212 -1.06 -17.29 11.84
C SER A 212 -0.69 -17.25 10.36
N ILE A 213 0.60 -16.99 10.10
CA ILE A 213 1.16 -16.73 8.77
C ILE A 213 2.42 -17.60 8.60
N SER A 214 2.50 -18.44 7.56
CA SER A 214 3.72 -19.20 7.25
C SER A 214 4.77 -18.32 6.55
N PRO A 215 6.04 -18.75 6.50
CA PRO A 215 7.06 -18.08 5.70
C PRO A 215 6.65 -17.87 4.23
N GLY A 216 6.09 -18.89 3.57
CA GLY A 216 5.63 -18.76 2.18
C GLY A 216 4.48 -17.76 1.98
N GLU A 217 3.53 -17.71 2.92
CA GLU A 217 2.45 -16.71 2.91
C GLU A 217 2.98 -15.30 3.18
N ARG A 218 3.93 -15.15 4.11
CA ARG A 218 4.62 -13.90 4.42
C ARG A 218 5.31 -13.35 3.17
N ASP A 219 6.13 -14.17 2.54
CA ASP A 219 6.89 -13.79 1.35
C ASP A 219 5.98 -13.46 0.18
N GLY A 220 4.94 -14.27 -0.05
CA GLY A 220 3.94 -14.03 -1.08
C GLY A 220 3.22 -12.70 -0.88
N PHE A 221 2.82 -12.39 0.35
CA PHE A 221 2.11 -11.15 0.66
C PHE A 221 3.03 -9.92 0.53
N TYR A 222 4.28 -10.03 0.96
CA TYR A 222 5.26 -8.97 0.79
C TYR A 222 5.60 -8.73 -0.69
N LEU A 223 5.67 -9.80 -1.48
CA LEU A 223 5.87 -9.75 -2.93
C LEU A 223 4.72 -9.06 -3.68
N ILE A 224 3.47 -9.22 -3.24
CA ILE A 224 2.33 -8.44 -3.78
C ILE A 224 2.66 -6.94 -3.72
N TRP A 225 3.03 -6.43 -2.54
CA TRP A 225 3.25 -5.00 -2.36
C TRP A 225 4.52 -4.47 -3.03
N ARG A 226 5.57 -5.30 -3.14
CA ARG A 226 6.73 -4.99 -4.00
C ARG A 226 6.32 -4.85 -5.47
N TYR A 227 5.48 -5.75 -5.98
CA TYR A 227 5.00 -5.70 -7.35
C TYR A 227 4.04 -4.53 -7.60
N VAL A 228 3.12 -4.25 -6.67
CA VAL A 228 2.27 -3.04 -6.73
C VAL A 228 3.13 -1.78 -6.78
N THR A 229 4.16 -1.70 -5.94
CA THR A 229 5.10 -0.56 -5.91
C THR A 229 5.86 -0.40 -7.24
N ARG A 230 6.26 -1.51 -7.87
CA ARG A 230 6.79 -1.51 -9.25
C ARG A 230 5.79 -0.99 -10.28
N LEU A 231 4.53 -1.39 -10.18
CA LEU A 231 3.45 -0.90 -11.06
C LEU A 231 3.16 0.59 -10.86
N LEU A 232 3.43 1.14 -9.67
CA LEU A 232 3.34 2.56 -9.35
C LEU A 232 4.53 3.40 -9.85
N GLY A 233 5.47 2.78 -10.58
CA GLY A 233 6.55 3.50 -11.27
C GLY A 233 7.81 3.72 -10.45
N VAL A 234 7.97 3.01 -9.34
CA VAL A 234 9.18 3.11 -8.52
C VAL A 234 10.39 2.57 -9.30
N PRO A 235 11.51 3.33 -9.33
CA PRO A 235 12.77 2.90 -9.94
C PRO A 235 13.28 1.57 -9.40
N ARG A 236 14.00 0.84 -10.26
CA ARG A 236 14.46 -0.52 -9.99
C ARG A 236 15.38 -0.61 -8.78
N GLU A 237 16.17 0.43 -8.56
CA GLU A 237 17.15 0.59 -7.49
C GLU A 237 16.49 0.66 -6.11
N LEU A 238 15.25 1.16 -6.04
CA LEU A 238 14.44 1.27 -4.82
C LEU A 238 13.57 0.03 -4.57
N LEU A 239 13.84 -1.08 -5.26
CA LEU A 239 13.14 -2.36 -5.10
C LEU A 239 14.15 -3.51 -4.92
N GLY A 240 13.98 -4.26 -3.84
CA GLY A 240 14.68 -5.54 -3.68
C GLY A 240 14.12 -6.58 -4.64
N ASP A 241 14.90 -7.62 -4.96
CA ASP A 241 14.45 -8.82 -5.70
C ASP A 241 13.95 -9.89 -4.73
N THR A 242 14.52 -9.91 -3.53
CA THR A 242 14.17 -10.82 -2.44
C THR A 242 13.48 -10.07 -1.30
N ALA A 243 12.82 -10.83 -0.41
CA ALA A 243 12.26 -10.25 0.82
C ALA A 243 13.36 -9.68 1.73
N ALA A 244 14.55 -10.29 1.75
CA ALA A 244 15.69 -9.82 2.54
C ALA A 244 16.19 -8.46 2.04
N GLU A 245 16.44 -8.33 0.74
CA GLU A 245 16.83 -7.06 0.13
C GLU A 245 15.80 -5.96 0.34
N GLN A 246 14.52 -6.26 0.12
CA GLN A 246 13.47 -5.27 0.35
C GLN A 246 13.42 -4.85 1.82
N SER A 247 13.63 -5.78 2.77
CA SER A 247 13.66 -5.44 4.19
C SER A 247 14.80 -4.46 4.54
N VAL A 248 15.93 -4.51 3.84
CA VAL A 248 17.03 -3.55 4.01
C VAL A 248 16.62 -2.17 3.52
N LEU A 249 16.00 -2.10 2.34
CA LEU A 249 15.46 -0.85 1.79
C LEU A 249 14.38 -0.26 2.70
N ASP A 250 13.41 -1.06 3.12
CA ASP A 250 12.32 -0.64 4.00
C ASP A 250 12.84 -0.04 5.32
N ALA A 251 13.83 -0.67 5.94
CA ALA A 251 14.47 -0.15 7.15
C ALA A 251 15.18 1.19 6.93
N ARG A 252 15.77 1.39 5.74
CA ARG A 252 16.45 2.62 5.35
C ARG A 252 15.49 3.74 4.94
N ILE A 253 14.33 3.39 4.39
CA ILE A 253 13.27 4.32 3.96
C ILE A 253 12.48 4.83 5.17
N LEU A 254 12.26 4.00 6.20
CA LEU A 254 11.42 4.32 7.36
C LEU A 254 11.66 5.75 7.93
N PRO A 255 12.91 6.21 8.19
CA PRO A 255 13.16 7.56 8.73
C PRO A 255 12.70 8.72 7.84
N TYR A 256 12.51 8.50 6.54
CA TYR A 256 12.02 9.52 5.59
C TYR A 256 10.49 9.61 5.54
N THR A 257 9.80 8.69 6.19
CA THR A 257 8.35 8.49 6.00
C THR A 257 7.53 8.64 7.28
N PHE A 258 8.20 8.88 8.41
CA PHE A 258 7.58 9.01 9.71
C PHE A 258 8.03 10.30 10.40
N ASP A 259 7.24 11.37 10.23
CA ASP A 259 7.43 12.64 10.93
C ASP A 259 6.07 13.38 11.10
N PRO A 260 5.17 12.90 11.98
CA PRO A 260 3.81 13.43 12.07
C PRO A 260 3.72 14.94 12.38
N ASP A 261 2.97 15.67 11.56
CA ASP A 261 2.70 17.11 11.73
C ASP A 261 1.21 17.39 12.08
N ASP A 262 0.81 18.66 12.04
CA ASP A 262 -0.60 19.04 12.25
C ASP A 262 -1.55 18.48 11.19
N ASN A 263 -1.09 18.31 9.94
CA ASN A 263 -1.86 17.67 8.89
C ASN A 263 -2.08 16.19 9.22
N SER A 264 -1.03 15.51 9.69
CA SER A 264 -1.10 14.10 10.14
C SER A 264 -2.15 13.92 11.24
N ARG A 265 -2.11 14.75 12.29
CA ARG A 265 -3.09 14.74 13.39
C ARG A 265 -4.52 14.97 12.90
N ARG A 266 -4.70 15.96 12.03
CA ARG A 266 -6.01 16.28 11.44
C ARG A 266 -6.58 15.12 10.63
N LEU A 267 -5.78 14.51 9.75
CA LEU A 267 -6.20 13.39 8.90
C LEU A 267 -6.52 12.14 9.73
N ALA A 268 -5.73 11.83 10.76
CA ALA A 268 -6.02 10.73 11.67
C ALA A 268 -7.40 10.91 12.34
N GLY A 269 -7.69 12.11 12.86
CA GLY A 269 -9.00 12.42 13.45
C GLY A 269 -10.16 12.30 12.47
N VAL A 270 -9.99 12.81 11.24
CA VAL A 270 -10.99 12.69 10.16
C VAL A 270 -11.24 11.23 9.79
N ALA A 271 -10.18 10.45 9.61
CA ALA A 271 -10.29 9.04 9.23
C ALA A 271 -10.92 8.20 10.33
N LEU A 272 -10.55 8.39 11.60
CA LEU A 272 -11.20 7.71 12.74
C LEU A 272 -12.69 8.04 12.82
N THR A 273 -13.06 9.29 12.53
CA THR A 273 -14.47 9.68 12.41
C THR A 273 -15.16 8.95 11.25
N GLY A 274 -14.51 8.90 10.07
CA GLY A 274 -15.02 8.18 8.90
C GLY A 274 -15.21 6.68 9.16
N LEU A 275 -14.24 6.03 9.81
CA LEU A 275 -14.31 4.61 10.18
C LEU A 275 -15.49 4.35 11.12
N SER A 276 -15.73 5.20 12.12
CA SER A 276 -16.88 5.07 13.02
C SER A 276 -18.25 5.25 12.34
N ARG A 277 -18.26 5.83 11.13
CA ARG A 277 -19.48 6.03 10.32
C ARG A 277 -19.68 4.93 9.28
N MET A 278 -18.73 4.00 9.11
CA MET A 278 -18.90 2.90 8.18
C MET A 278 -20.07 1.99 8.62
N PRO A 279 -20.93 1.53 7.69
CA PRO A 279 -22.07 0.68 8.05
C PRO A 279 -21.68 -0.55 8.88
N MET A 280 -20.56 -1.20 8.51
CA MET A 280 -20.06 -2.39 9.20
C MET A 280 -19.45 -2.13 10.58
N ALA A 281 -19.17 -0.86 10.92
CA ALA A 281 -18.55 -0.46 12.19
C ALA A 281 -19.48 0.38 13.08
N ARG A 282 -20.76 0.54 12.69
CA ARG A 282 -21.69 1.47 13.35
C ARG A 282 -21.93 1.21 14.84
N LEU A 283 -21.73 -0.04 15.30
CA LEU A 283 -21.88 -0.42 16.70
C LEU A 283 -20.62 -0.16 17.54
N LEU A 284 -19.48 0.12 16.90
CA LEU A 284 -18.24 0.39 17.59
C LEU A 284 -18.12 1.91 17.82
N PRO A 285 -18.05 2.38 19.08
CA PRO A 285 -17.85 3.79 19.34
C PRO A 285 -16.49 4.24 18.81
N ARG A 286 -16.35 5.54 18.53
CA ARG A 286 -15.08 6.14 18.09
C ARG A 286 -13.90 5.79 19.00
N THR A 287 -14.13 5.69 20.31
CA THR A 287 -13.10 5.27 21.27
C THR A 287 -12.56 3.86 20.96
N GLY A 288 -13.39 2.93 20.50
CA GLY A 288 -12.95 1.62 20.03
C GLY A 288 -12.01 1.72 18.83
N HIS A 289 -12.31 2.60 17.87
CA HIS A 289 -11.44 2.87 16.72
C HIS A 289 -10.10 3.48 17.14
N GLU A 290 -10.11 4.42 18.09
CA GLU A 290 -8.89 5.02 18.66
C GLU A 290 -8.02 3.96 19.34
N VAL A 291 -8.62 3.07 20.15
CA VAL A 291 -7.89 1.98 20.81
C VAL A 291 -7.26 1.03 19.78
N MET A 292 -8.00 0.63 18.74
CA MET A 292 -7.47 -0.24 17.67
C MET A 292 -6.31 0.43 16.92
N ALA A 293 -6.45 1.71 16.56
CA ALA A 293 -5.38 2.44 15.88
C ALA A 293 -4.14 2.56 16.76
N ARG A 294 -4.33 2.89 18.04
CA ARG A 294 -3.25 2.98 19.02
C ARG A 294 -2.52 1.65 19.21
N TYR A 295 -3.26 0.54 19.27
CA TYR A 295 -2.69 -0.80 19.37
C TYR A 295 -1.81 -1.15 18.16
N LEU A 296 -2.22 -0.77 16.94
CA LEU A 296 -1.53 -1.13 15.70
C LEU A 296 -0.39 -0.19 15.29
N LEU A 297 -0.36 1.02 15.85
CA LEU A 297 0.72 1.99 15.66
C LEU A 297 1.81 1.89 16.73
N GLY A 298 1.44 1.47 17.93
CA GLY A 298 2.25 1.67 19.14
C GLY A 298 1.97 3.01 19.80
N SER A 299 2.32 3.15 21.08
CA SER A 299 2.07 4.35 21.88
C SER A 299 2.67 5.60 21.26
N ASP A 300 3.96 5.56 20.97
CA ASP A 300 4.75 6.75 20.64
C ASP A 300 4.31 7.35 19.30
N HIS A 301 4.10 6.49 18.31
CA HIS A 301 3.57 6.89 17.01
C HIS A 301 2.13 7.41 17.13
N ALA A 302 1.29 6.78 17.95
CA ALA A 302 -0.08 7.24 18.12
C ALA A 302 -0.16 8.56 18.90
N ASP A 303 0.75 8.82 19.83
CA ASP A 303 0.91 10.10 20.52
C ASP A 303 1.33 11.20 19.54
N ALA A 304 2.32 10.95 18.69
CA ALA A 304 2.72 11.88 17.62
C ALA A 304 1.57 12.21 16.65
N MET A 305 0.74 11.22 16.35
CA MET A 305 -0.48 11.34 15.53
C MET A 305 -1.68 11.96 16.28
N GLY A 306 -1.55 12.32 17.56
CA GLY A 306 -2.61 12.97 18.33
C GLY A 306 -3.82 12.08 18.61
N ILE A 307 -3.66 10.76 18.54
CA ILE A 307 -4.72 9.81 18.90
C ILE A 307 -4.82 9.81 20.44
N PRO A 308 -6.01 9.73 21.05
CA PRO A 308 -6.13 9.65 22.51
C PRO A 308 -5.73 8.27 23.08
N ALA A 309 -5.22 8.25 24.32
CA ALA A 309 -4.95 7.02 25.07
C ALA A 309 -6.15 6.62 25.94
N HIS A 310 -6.47 5.32 25.95
CA HIS A 310 -7.57 4.76 26.76
C HIS A 310 -7.08 3.53 27.52
N ARG A 311 -6.65 3.68 28.78
CA ARG A 311 -5.96 2.61 29.54
C ARG A 311 -6.75 1.30 29.60
N LEU A 312 -8.04 1.38 29.93
CA LEU A 312 -8.92 0.20 29.99
C LEU A 312 -9.10 -0.42 28.59
N GLY A 313 -9.31 0.41 27.57
CA GLY A 313 -9.44 -0.05 26.18
C GLY A 313 -8.18 -0.76 25.70
N SER A 314 -7.00 -0.21 25.98
CA SER A 314 -5.71 -0.83 25.61
C SER A 314 -5.54 -2.19 26.28
N ALA A 315 -5.87 -2.32 27.57
CA ALA A 315 -5.82 -3.61 28.26
C ALA A 315 -6.79 -4.63 27.65
N VAL A 316 -8.03 -4.21 27.37
CA VAL A 316 -9.04 -5.05 26.69
C VAL A 316 -8.56 -5.51 25.32
N MET A 317 -7.97 -4.63 24.52
CA MET A 317 -7.46 -5.01 23.19
C MET A 317 -6.29 -5.97 23.26
N VAL A 318 -5.39 -5.84 24.24
CA VAL A 318 -4.32 -6.83 24.45
C VAL A 318 -4.90 -8.20 24.79
N VAL A 319 -5.87 -8.25 25.69
CA VAL A 319 -6.56 -9.51 26.05
C VAL A 319 -7.27 -10.11 24.84
N LEU A 320 -7.99 -9.30 24.06
CA LEU A 320 -8.65 -9.74 22.83
C LEU A 320 -7.65 -10.30 21.82
N ALA A 321 -6.56 -9.57 21.56
CA ALA A 321 -5.51 -9.99 20.63
C ALA A 321 -4.86 -11.31 21.05
N LEU A 322 -4.59 -11.49 22.35
CA LEU A 322 -4.07 -12.75 22.89
C LEU A 322 -5.09 -13.89 22.76
N GLY A 323 -6.37 -13.62 23.06
CA GLY A 323 -7.47 -14.58 22.93
C GLY A 323 -7.75 -15.02 21.49
N LEU A 324 -7.39 -14.20 20.50
CA LEU A 324 -7.51 -14.53 19.08
C LEU A 324 -6.35 -15.39 18.54
N LYS A 325 -5.22 -15.52 19.27
CA LYS A 325 -4.09 -16.34 18.80
C LYS A 325 -4.44 -17.83 18.60
N PRO A 326 -5.17 -18.52 19.51
CA PRO A 326 -5.63 -19.88 19.27
C PRO A 326 -6.57 -19.98 18.05
N TYR A 327 -7.41 -18.97 17.83
CA TYR A 327 -8.27 -18.90 16.65
C TYR A 327 -7.42 -18.85 15.36
N GLY A 328 -6.30 -18.11 15.37
CA GLY A 328 -5.33 -18.10 14.27
C GLY A 328 -4.84 -19.48 13.84
N PHE A 329 -4.69 -20.43 14.78
CA PHE A 329 -4.36 -21.82 14.47
C PHE A 329 -5.53 -22.56 13.81
N VAL A 330 -6.75 -22.40 14.35
CA VAL A 330 -7.99 -22.97 13.79
C VAL A 330 -8.20 -22.51 12.35
N GLN A 331 -7.88 -21.25 12.04
CA GLN A 331 -7.98 -20.70 10.69
C GLN A 331 -7.10 -21.44 9.68
N ARG A 332 -6.04 -22.13 10.09
CA ARG A 332 -5.16 -22.92 9.20
C ARG A 332 -5.63 -24.34 8.93
N LEU A 333 -6.62 -24.84 9.69
CA LEU A 333 -7.08 -26.21 9.51
C LEU A 333 -7.55 -26.41 8.06
N PRO A 334 -7.18 -27.52 7.38
CA PRO A 334 -7.45 -27.71 5.94
C PRO A 334 -8.93 -27.59 5.56
N VAL A 335 -9.82 -27.89 6.51
CA VAL A 335 -11.28 -27.82 6.34
C VAL A 335 -11.82 -26.40 6.57
N VAL A 336 -11.15 -25.59 7.39
CA VAL A 336 -11.56 -24.23 7.77
C VAL A 336 -10.98 -23.19 6.83
N ALA A 337 -9.70 -23.30 6.47
CA ALA A 337 -8.99 -22.32 5.66
C ALA A 337 -9.70 -21.99 4.33
N PRO A 338 -10.13 -22.97 3.50
CA PRO A 338 -10.80 -22.67 2.23
C PRO A 338 -12.21 -22.08 2.40
N ARG A 339 -12.85 -22.28 3.57
CA ARG A 339 -14.16 -21.66 3.87
C ARG A 339 -13.99 -20.19 4.24
N LEU A 340 -12.99 -19.88 5.07
CA LEU A 340 -12.66 -18.52 5.45
C LEU A 340 -12.16 -17.71 4.25
N GLU A 341 -11.33 -18.29 3.38
CA GLU A 341 -10.91 -17.63 2.14
C GLU A 341 -12.13 -17.27 1.27
N ARG A 342 -13.03 -18.23 1.01
CA ARG A 342 -14.28 -17.98 0.26
C ARG A 342 -15.18 -16.95 0.94
N PHE A 343 -15.20 -16.91 2.27
CA PHE A 343 -15.93 -15.88 3.01
C PHE A 343 -15.30 -14.50 2.79
N GLY A 344 -13.99 -14.35 2.97
CA GLY A 344 -13.28 -13.08 2.74
C GLY A 344 -13.44 -12.56 1.30
N ARG A 345 -13.34 -13.44 0.31
CA ARG A 345 -13.59 -13.10 -1.11
C ARG A 345 -15.02 -12.60 -1.34
N ARG A 346 -16.02 -13.23 -0.73
CA ARG A 346 -17.43 -12.80 -0.82
C ARG A 346 -17.64 -11.44 -0.15
N CYS A 347 -17.12 -11.24 1.06
CA CYS A 347 -17.22 -9.94 1.74
C CYS A 347 -16.62 -8.81 0.92
N LEU A 348 -15.50 -9.06 0.22
CA LEU A 348 -14.93 -8.08 -0.70
C LEU A 348 -15.85 -7.81 -1.90
N GLN A 349 -16.46 -8.82 -2.48
CA GLN A 349 -17.42 -8.64 -3.58
C GLN A 349 -18.63 -7.81 -3.13
N ASP A 350 -19.16 -8.08 -1.94
CA ASP A 350 -20.30 -7.34 -1.38
C ASP A 350 -19.94 -5.87 -1.09
N LEU A 351 -18.74 -5.62 -0.54
CA LEU A 351 -18.22 -4.26 -0.33
C LEU A 351 -18.13 -3.48 -1.64
N ARG A 352 -17.71 -4.14 -2.73
CA ARG A 352 -17.62 -3.53 -4.07
C ARG A 352 -18.98 -3.24 -4.69
N ASN A 353 -19.96 -4.12 -4.50
CA ASN A 353 -21.30 -3.94 -5.04
C ASN A 353 -22.12 -2.88 -4.28
N SER A 354 -21.69 -2.52 -3.07
CA SER A 354 -22.34 -1.53 -2.21
C SER A 354 -21.75 -0.12 -2.35
N ALA A 355 -20.66 0.02 -3.11
CA ALA A 355 -19.95 1.26 -3.42
C ALA A 355 -20.48 1.89 -4.71
#